data_AF-A0A7V0ZHU3-F1
#
_entry.id   AF-A0A7V0ZHU3-F1
#
_cell.length_a   1.000
_cell.length_b   1.000
_cell.length_c   1.000
_cell.angle_alpha   90.00
_cell.angle_beta   90.00
_cell.angle_gamma   90.00
#
_symmetry.space_group_name_H-M   'P 1'
#
loop_
_entity.id
_entity.type
_entity.pdbx_description
1 polymer ?
#
loop_
_entity_poly.entity_id
_entity_poly.type
_entity_poly.pdbx_seq_one_letter_code
_entity_poly.pdbx_strand_id
1 'polypeptide(L)'
;MTIDTQGRPFGGAIMNIDKGEKLYKVYRFIPKKNPGYYFEYRILTKIKPDGNLAMAAYNYKVVNGVVEKGNVMKSDDVPKKEMENLIRGVQKRIESASPSNLHIIDLTKYQTLEEQIQKMVELDKIDTQYID
;
A
#
# COMPACT_ATOMS: atom_id res chain seq x y z
N MET A 1 25.27 -5.27 -7.59
CA MET A 1 25.03 -4.09 -6.75
C MET A 1 24.21 -4.55 -5.56
N THR A 2 24.89 -4.79 -4.43
CA THR A 2 24.30 -5.35 -3.22
C THR A 2 23.65 -4.20 -2.46
N ILE A 3 22.32 -4.22 -2.33
CA ILE A 3 21.62 -3.23 -1.51
C ILE A 3 21.76 -3.70 -0.06
N ASP A 4 22.71 -3.09 0.63
CA ASP A 4 22.85 -3.19 2.08
C ASP A 4 21.62 -2.52 2.73
N THR A 5 20.84 -3.29 3.47
CA THR A 5 19.65 -2.80 4.19
C THR A 5 20.03 -2.35 5.60
N GLN A 6 21.14 -1.62 5.72
CA GLN A 6 21.50 -0.91 6.94
C GLN A 6 20.60 0.32 7.11
N GLY A 7 19.57 0.14 7.94
CA GLY A 7 18.53 1.13 8.21
C GLY A 7 17.23 0.72 7.53
N ARG A 8 16.23 0.31 8.32
CA ARG A 8 14.94 -0.20 7.82
C ARG A 8 14.43 0.72 6.68
N PRO A 9 14.16 0.19 5.47
CA PRO A 9 13.59 1.00 4.37
C PRO A 9 12.14 1.46 4.65
N PHE A 10 11.63 1.13 5.84
CA PHE A 10 10.33 1.50 6.35
C PHE A 10 10.55 2.32 7.62
N GLY A 11 10.31 3.63 7.55
CA GLY A 11 10.01 4.42 8.75
C GLY A 11 8.80 3.79 9.46
N GLY A 12 9.05 2.91 10.42
CA GLY A 12 8.05 2.04 11.04
C GLY A 12 7.46 0.99 10.10
N ALA A 13 7.22 -0.22 10.62
CA ALA A 13 6.45 -1.21 9.86
C ALA A 13 4.98 -0.75 9.75
N ILE A 14 4.52 -0.44 8.54
CA ILE A 14 3.10 -0.10 8.26
C ILE A 14 2.20 -1.28 8.68
N MET A 15 2.68 -2.50 8.44
CA MET A 15 1.98 -3.73 8.78
C MET A 15 3.02 -4.81 9.10
N ASN A 16 2.76 -5.59 10.16
CA ASN A 16 3.51 -6.80 10.46
C ASN A 16 2.82 -7.99 9.79
N ILE A 17 3.60 -9.00 9.39
CA ILE A 17 3.10 -10.27 8.86
C ILE A 17 3.53 -11.36 9.84
N ASP A 18 2.55 -11.92 10.53
CA ASP A 18 2.72 -12.99 11.50
C ASP A 18 2.57 -14.37 10.84
N LYS A 19 2.96 -15.42 11.57
CA LYS A 19 2.89 -16.79 11.07
C LYS A 19 1.48 -17.17 10.66
N GLY A 20 1.32 -17.62 9.41
CA GLY A 20 0.03 -18.04 8.85
C GLY A 20 -0.75 -16.90 8.18
N GLU A 21 -0.27 -15.67 8.28
CA GLU A 21 -0.82 -14.55 7.53
C GLU A 21 -0.16 -14.43 6.15
N LYS A 22 -0.89 -13.83 5.20
CA LYS A 22 -0.38 -13.55 3.86
C LYS A 22 -0.83 -12.18 3.40
N LEU A 23 -0.01 -11.49 2.60
CA LEU A 23 -0.47 -10.27 1.94
C LEU A 23 -1.60 -10.61 0.97
N TYR A 24 -2.61 -9.75 0.91
CA TYR A 24 -3.79 -9.96 0.07
C TYR A 24 -3.79 -9.02 -1.13
N LYS A 25 -4.14 -7.75 -0.92
CA LYS A 25 -4.18 -6.72 -1.98
C LYS A 25 -3.58 -5.42 -1.50
N VAL A 26 -3.10 -4.63 -2.45
CA VAL A 26 -2.78 -3.22 -2.25
C VAL A 26 -3.67 -2.38 -3.13
N TYR A 27 -4.32 -1.39 -2.54
CA TYR A 27 -5.13 -0.41 -3.23
C TYR A 27 -4.36 0.91 -3.26
N ARG A 28 -4.09 1.44 -4.45
CA ARG A 28 -3.40 2.71 -4.66
C ARG A 28 -4.36 3.69 -5.30
N PHE A 29 -4.61 4.82 -4.65
CA PHE A 29 -5.37 5.92 -5.20
C PHE A 29 -4.41 7.02 -5.60
N ILE A 30 -4.27 7.22 -6.92
CA ILE A 30 -3.30 8.13 -7.52
C ILE A 30 -4.04 9.37 -8.01
N PRO A 31 -3.88 10.55 -7.37
CA PRO A 31 -4.49 11.79 -7.81
C PRO A 31 -4.07 12.15 -9.25
N LYS A 32 -5.03 12.64 -10.06
CA LYS A 32 -4.77 13.02 -11.46
C LYS A 32 -4.09 14.38 -11.62
N LYS A 33 -4.16 15.25 -10.61
CA LYS A 33 -3.65 16.62 -10.66
C LYS A 33 -2.51 16.77 -9.65
N ASN A 34 -1.29 16.99 -10.16
CA ASN A 34 -0.17 17.76 -9.58
C ASN A 34 1.16 17.33 -10.23
N PRO A 35 1.51 17.89 -11.40
CA PRO A 35 2.85 17.72 -11.98
C PRO A 35 3.91 18.16 -10.96
N GLY A 36 4.90 17.32 -10.68
CA GLY A 36 6.01 17.61 -9.74
C GLY A 36 5.76 17.26 -8.27
N TYR A 37 4.60 16.71 -7.91
CA TYR A 37 4.34 16.21 -6.55
C TYR A 37 3.77 14.79 -6.59
N TYR A 38 4.58 13.82 -6.20
CA TYR A 38 4.15 12.42 -6.14
C TYR A 38 3.47 12.14 -4.80
N PHE A 39 2.17 11.85 -4.86
CA PHE A 39 1.35 11.53 -3.69
C PHE A 39 0.33 10.46 -4.02
N GLU A 40 0.18 9.49 -3.12
CA GLU A 40 -0.83 8.45 -3.20
C GLU A 40 -1.48 8.22 -1.85
N TYR A 41 -2.75 7.82 -1.87
CA TYR A 41 -3.35 7.14 -0.73
C TYR A 41 -3.25 5.63 -0.97
N ARG A 42 -2.70 4.90 -0.01
CA ARG A 42 -2.52 3.45 -0.09
C ARG A 42 -3.28 2.73 1.00
N ILE A 43 -3.85 1.58 0.66
CA ILE A 43 -4.38 0.61 1.62
C ILE A 43 -3.68 -0.71 1.39
N LEU A 44 -2.88 -1.12 2.37
CA LEU A 44 -2.26 -2.44 2.44
C LEU A 44 -3.18 -3.39 3.18
N THR A 45 -3.34 -4.62 2.68
CA THR A 45 -4.15 -5.64 3.35
C THR A 45 -3.42 -6.96 3.47
N LYS A 46 -3.67 -7.66 4.57
CA LYS A 46 -3.26 -9.05 4.79
C LYS A 46 -4.47 -9.91 5.17
N ILE A 47 -4.44 -11.18 4.81
CA ILE A 47 -5.41 -12.17 5.26
C ILE A 47 -4.85 -12.88 6.50
N LYS A 48 -5.70 -12.99 7.51
CA LYS A 48 -5.43 -13.71 8.76
C LYS A 48 -5.85 -15.18 8.63
N PRO A 49 -5.39 -16.07 9.53
CA PRO A 49 -5.79 -17.49 9.52
C PRO A 49 -7.30 -17.73 9.67
N ASP A 50 -8.00 -16.81 10.32
CA ASP A 50 -9.47 -16.83 10.48
C ASP A 50 -10.24 -16.45 9.20
N GLY A 51 -9.54 -16.03 8.14
CA GLY A 51 -10.12 -15.60 6.87
C GLY A 51 -10.53 -14.12 6.82
N ASN A 52 -10.49 -13.40 7.95
CA ASN A 52 -10.66 -11.95 7.98
C ASN A 52 -9.40 -11.23 7.52
N LEU A 53 -9.54 -9.96 7.19
CA LEU A 53 -8.46 -9.09 6.75
C LEU A 53 -8.02 -8.16 7.88
N ALA A 54 -6.72 -7.89 7.93
CA ALA A 54 -6.20 -6.69 8.56
C ALA A 54 -5.76 -5.71 7.48
N MET A 55 -5.92 -4.42 7.74
CA MET A 55 -5.63 -3.34 6.80
C MET A 55 -4.88 -2.20 7.45
N ALA A 56 -4.03 -1.55 6.66
CA ALA A 56 -3.36 -0.30 7.00
C ALA A 56 -3.55 0.69 5.85
N ALA A 57 -4.25 1.78 6.12
CA ALA A 57 -4.40 2.92 5.22
C ALA A 57 -3.35 3.98 5.55
N TYR A 58 -2.70 4.56 4.56
CA TYR A 58 -1.65 5.56 4.76
C TYR A 58 -1.45 6.44 3.53
N ASN A 59 -0.89 7.61 3.79
CA ASN A 59 -0.40 8.53 2.76
C ASN A 59 1.01 8.11 2.36
N TYR A 60 1.27 8.02 1.05
CA TYR A 60 2.59 7.78 0.48
C TYR A 60 2.99 8.99 -0.36
N LYS A 61 4.15 9.59 -0.07
CA LYS A 61 4.67 10.77 -0.78
C LYS A 61 6.13 10.55 -1.14
N VAL A 62 6.57 11.16 -2.23
CA VAL A 62 8.01 11.31 -2.51
C VAL A 62 8.35 12.79 -2.48
N VAL A 63 9.27 13.17 -1.60
CA VAL A 63 9.73 14.55 -1.42
C VAL A 63 11.25 14.55 -1.52
N ASN A 64 11.81 15.28 -2.49
CA ASN A 64 13.27 15.35 -2.73
C ASN A 64 13.95 13.97 -2.82
N GLY A 65 13.31 13.01 -3.48
CA GLY A 65 13.83 11.64 -3.60
C GLY A 65 13.58 10.73 -2.40
N VAL A 66 13.00 11.25 -1.31
CA VAL A 66 12.75 10.50 -0.08
C VAL A 66 11.28 10.11 0.02
N VAL A 67 11.03 8.83 0.35
CA VAL A 67 9.68 8.31 0.59
C VAL A 67 9.22 8.71 1.99
N GLU A 68 8.10 9.41 2.07
CA GLU A 68 7.41 9.74 3.30
C GLU A 68 6.10 8.95 3.43
N LYS A 69 5.87 8.38 4.61
CA LYS A 69 4.63 7.67 4.96
C LYS A 69 3.97 8.38 6.14
N GLY A 70 2.70 8.72 6.02
CA GLY A 70 1.98 9.50 7.04
C GLY A 70 0.52 9.10 7.20
N ASN A 71 -0.13 9.63 8.25
CA ASN A 71 -1.56 9.40 8.55
C ASN A 71 -1.95 7.91 8.52
N VAL A 72 -1.15 7.07 9.18
CA VAL A 72 -1.37 5.62 9.20
C VAL A 72 -2.58 5.30 10.08
N MET A 73 -3.59 4.68 9.49
CA MET A 73 -4.76 4.12 10.17
C MET A 73 -4.75 2.61 10.00
N LYS A 74 -5.11 1.86 11.05
CA LYS A 74 -5.11 0.40 11.03
C LYS A 74 -6.46 -0.14 11.49
N SER A 75 -6.84 -1.30 10.94
CA SER A 75 -7.97 -2.10 11.39
C SER A 75 -7.62 -3.57 11.25
N ASP A 76 -7.81 -4.36 12.30
CA ASP A 76 -7.29 -5.73 12.39
C ASP A 76 -8.35 -6.82 12.17
N ASP A 77 -9.62 -6.45 12.03
CA ASP A 77 -10.71 -7.42 11.87
C ASP A 77 -11.78 -6.96 10.89
N VAL A 78 -11.43 -6.99 9.61
CA VAL A 78 -12.32 -6.64 8.50
C VAL A 78 -12.81 -7.91 7.81
N PRO A 79 -14.12 -8.20 7.82
CA PRO A 79 -14.66 -9.30 7.06
C PRO A 79 -14.30 -9.16 5.58
N LYS A 80 -13.72 -10.21 4.98
CA LYS A 80 -13.26 -10.17 3.57
C LYS A 80 -14.36 -9.74 2.60
N LYS A 81 -15.61 -10.14 2.86
CA LYS A 81 -16.79 -9.77 2.07
C LYS A 81 -17.13 -8.28 2.09
N GLU A 82 -16.70 -7.55 3.11
CA GLU A 82 -16.97 -6.10 3.26
C GLU A 82 -15.89 -5.23 2.61
N MET A 83 -14.74 -5.83 2.27
CA MET A 83 -13.59 -5.12 1.72
C MET A 83 -13.95 -4.30 0.47
N GLU A 84 -14.72 -4.86 -0.45
CA GLU A 84 -15.10 -4.16 -1.68
C GLU A 84 -15.97 -2.93 -1.40
N ASN A 85 -16.89 -3.03 -0.44
CA ASN A 85 -17.75 -1.90 -0.04
C ASN A 85 -16.93 -0.82 0.66
N LEU A 86 -15.98 -1.20 1.53
CA LEU A 86 -15.06 -0.27 2.19
C LEU A 86 -14.21 0.49 1.16
N ILE A 87 -13.61 -0.22 0.20
CA ILE A 87 -12.79 0.39 -0.85
C ILE A 87 -13.61 1.33 -1.72
N ARG A 88 -14.84 0.95 -2.11
CA ARG A 88 -15.76 1.84 -2.83
C ARG A 88 -16.10 3.10 -2.02
N GLY A 89 -16.30 2.96 -0.71
CA GLY A 89 -16.53 4.10 0.19
C GLY A 89 -15.33 5.05 0.25
N VAL A 90 -14.12 4.49 0.39
CA VAL A 90 -12.87 5.25 0.35
C VAL A 90 -12.70 5.95 -0.99
N GLN A 91 -12.92 5.23 -2.10
CA GLN A 91 -12.81 5.77 -3.46
C GLN A 91 -13.70 7.00 -3.63
N LYS A 92 -14.99 6.90 -3.27
CA LYS A 92 -15.92 8.03 -3.36
C LYS A 92 -15.44 9.25 -2.58
N ARG A 93 -14.88 9.04 -1.38
CA ARG A 93 -14.39 10.11 -0.52
C ARG A 93 -13.12 10.76 -1.08
N ILE A 94 -12.23 9.98 -1.67
CA ILE A 94 -11.02 10.50 -2.32
C ILE A 94 -11.43 11.28 -3.57
N GLU A 95 -12.29 10.71 -4.41
CA GLU A 95 -12.78 11.33 -5.65
C GLU A 95 -13.54 12.65 -5.40
N SER A 96 -14.25 12.78 -4.27
CA SER A 96 -14.91 14.04 -3.92
C SER A 96 -13.93 15.16 -3.54
N ALA A 97 -12.70 14.82 -3.13
CA ALA A 97 -11.65 15.79 -2.83
C ALA A 97 -10.74 16.08 -4.04
N SER A 98 -10.38 15.04 -4.80
CA SER A 98 -9.60 15.17 -6.04
C SER A 98 -9.84 13.95 -6.94
N PRO A 99 -10.01 14.14 -8.27
CA PRO A 99 -10.03 13.02 -9.20
C PRO A 99 -8.79 12.14 -9.02
N SER A 100 -9.01 10.82 -8.94
CA SER A 100 -7.94 9.84 -8.75
C SER A 100 -8.14 8.61 -9.64
N ASN A 101 -7.08 7.86 -9.89
CA ASN A 101 -7.13 6.52 -10.46
C ASN A 101 -6.94 5.49 -9.35
N LEU A 102 -7.80 4.46 -9.32
CA LEU A 102 -7.64 3.31 -8.42
C LEU A 102 -6.87 2.20 -9.13
N HIS A 103 -5.71 1.85 -8.60
CA HIS A 103 -4.91 0.72 -9.03
C HIS A 103 -4.95 -0.37 -7.96
N ILE A 104 -5.35 -1.58 -8.33
CA ILE A 104 -5.45 -2.72 -7.43
C ILE A 104 -4.35 -3.72 -7.78
N ILE A 105 -3.51 -4.02 -6.80
CA ILE A 105 -2.41 -4.95 -6.92
C ILE A 105 -2.79 -6.19 -6.16
N ASP A 106 -2.93 -7.29 -6.89
CA ASP A 106 -3.35 -8.57 -6.34
C ASP A 106 -2.12 -9.40 -5.97
N LEU A 107 -1.81 -9.43 -4.67
CA LEU A 107 -0.62 -10.11 -4.15
C LEU A 107 -0.87 -11.61 -3.96
N THR A 108 -2.11 -12.10 -4.08
CA THR A 108 -2.40 -13.54 -4.00
C THR A 108 -1.91 -14.33 -5.21
N LYS A 109 -1.46 -13.63 -6.26
CA LYS A 109 -0.86 -14.24 -7.45
C LYS A 109 0.57 -14.73 -7.23
N TYR A 110 1.21 -14.27 -6.15
CA TYR A 110 2.56 -14.67 -5.76
C TYR A 110 2.46 -15.83 -4.76
N GLN A 111 3.30 -16.84 -4.92
CA GLN A 111 3.23 -18.09 -4.16
C GLN A 111 3.86 -17.94 -2.78
N THR A 112 4.91 -17.13 -2.66
CA THR A 112 5.67 -16.96 -1.43
C THR A 112 5.56 -15.55 -0.86
N LEU A 113 5.75 -15.42 0.45
CA LEU A 113 5.82 -14.10 1.10
C LEU A 113 6.99 -13.27 0.55
N GLU A 114 8.09 -13.91 0.20
CA GLU A 114 9.27 -13.25 -0.40
C GLU A 114 8.93 -12.63 -1.76
N GLU A 115 8.21 -13.34 -2.62
CA GLU A 115 7.72 -12.79 -3.89
C GLU A 115 6.75 -11.62 -3.68
N GLN A 116 5.86 -11.72 -2.70
CA GLN A 116 4.95 -10.63 -2.35
C GLN A 116 5.72 -9.40 -1.86
N ILE A 117 6.72 -9.57 -0.99
CA ILE A 117 7.58 -8.49 -0.49
C ILE A 117 8.40 -7.89 -1.63
N GLN A 118 9.00 -8.72 -2.48
CA GLN A 118 9.77 -8.26 -3.64
C GLN A 118 8.87 -7.42 -4.55
N LYS A 119 7.62 -7.83 -4.77
CA LYS A 119 6.68 -7.01 -5.54
C LYS A 119 6.41 -5.67 -4.89
N MET A 120 6.25 -5.62 -3.57
CA MET A 120 6.07 -4.37 -2.83
C MET A 120 7.29 -3.44 -2.95
N VAL A 121 8.50 -3.99 -2.87
CA VAL A 121 9.74 -3.24 -3.06
C VAL A 121 9.84 -2.70 -4.49
N GLU A 122 9.50 -3.50 -5.50
CA GLU A 122 9.42 -3.04 -6.88
C GLU A 122 8.41 -1.91 -7.04
N LEU A 123 7.25 -1.98 -6.41
CA LEU A 123 6.25 -0.92 -6.52
C LEU A 123 6.77 0.39 -5.92
N ASP A 124 7.33 0.35 -4.72
CA ASP A 124 7.95 1.51 -4.08
C ASP A 124 9.12 2.09 -4.91
N LYS A 125 9.82 1.24 -5.69
CA LYS A 125 10.95 1.64 -6.56
C LYS A 125 10.57 2.06 -7.98
N ILE A 126 9.57 1.44 -8.61
CA ILE A 126 9.07 1.82 -9.94
C ILE A 126 8.55 3.27 -9.88
N ASP A 127 8.10 3.71 -8.71
CA ASP A 127 7.63 5.06 -8.47
C ASP A 127 8.74 6.13 -8.49
N THR A 128 10.03 5.76 -8.48
CA THR A 128 11.14 6.73 -8.65
C THR A 128 11.23 7.30 -10.06
N GLN A 129 10.47 6.78 -11.03
CA GLN A 129 10.39 7.30 -12.39
C GLN A 129 9.75 8.71 -12.52
N TYR A 130 9.34 9.30 -11.40
CA TYR A 130 8.84 10.69 -11.31
C TYR A 130 9.79 11.61 -10.52
N ILE A 131 11.02 11.18 -10.31
CA ILE A 131 12.09 11.94 -9.65
C ILE A 131 13.08 12.27 -10.76
N ASP A 132 13.17 13.55 -11.14
CA ASP A 132 14.24 14.08 -12.01
C ASP A 132 15.61 13.94 -11.34
#